data_AF-A0A317KS36-F1
#
_entry.id   AF-A0A317KS36-F1
#
_cell.length_a   1.000
_cell.length_b   1.000
_cell.length_c   1.000
_cell.angle_alpha   90.00
_cell.angle_beta   90.00
_cell.angle_gamma   90.00
#
_symmetry.space_group_name_H-M   'P 1'
#
loop_
_entity.id
_entity.type
_entity.pdbx_description
1 polymer ?
#
loop_
_entity_poly.entity_id
_entity_poly.type
_entity_poly.pdbx_seq_one_letter_code
_entity_poly.pdbx_strand_id
1 'polypeptide(L)'
;MRMLRPRVKSVHEPYVLPGNRLIIGLMQYGVAAEIQDDEDGTIARLLTLLDGTRDVAQVCADLAVTHPGLAEESVREVVDQLIEQGFIEDAAAPLPEGFTAGDAARYDRARHFYSWIDTTPRQSPYDPQARIGRARV
;
A
#
# COMPACT_ATOMS: atom_id res chain seq x y z
N MET A 1 8.75 -3.91 8.39
CA MET A 1 8.03 -2.80 9.09
C MET A 1 6.67 -3.33 9.54
N ARG A 2 6.17 -3.05 10.75
CA ARG A 2 4.91 -3.68 11.20
C ARG A 2 3.70 -2.88 10.71
N MET A 3 3.01 -3.38 9.69
CA MET A 3 1.72 -2.83 9.22
C MET A 3 0.55 -3.57 9.87
N LEU A 4 -0.42 -2.82 10.38
CA LEU A 4 -1.62 -3.38 10.99
C LEU A 4 -2.70 -3.69 9.94
N ARG A 5 -2.93 -2.76 9.01
CA ARG A 5 -3.92 -2.90 7.95
C ARG A 5 -3.31 -2.44 6.61
N PRO A 6 -2.53 -3.29 5.93
CA PRO A 6 -1.92 -2.92 4.65
C PRO A 6 -2.97 -2.55 3.61
N ARG A 7 -2.73 -1.43 2.93
CA ARG A 7 -3.57 -0.90 1.85
C ARG A 7 -2.72 -0.43 0.69
N VAL A 8 -3.08 -0.78 -0.54
CA VAL A 8 -2.50 -0.14 -1.73
C VAL A 8 -2.84 1.35 -1.69
N LYS A 9 -1.83 2.22 -1.75
CA LYS A 9 -2.05 3.67 -1.81
C LYS A 9 -2.97 3.97 -2.99
N SER A 10 -4.01 4.77 -2.78
CA SER A 10 -5.01 5.07 -3.85
C SER A 10 -4.39 5.71 -5.10
N VAL A 11 -3.28 6.43 -4.94
CA VAL A 11 -2.51 7.05 -6.03
C VAL A 11 -1.70 6.05 -6.86
N HIS A 12 -1.60 4.81 -6.39
CA HIS A 12 -0.92 3.70 -7.03
C HIS A 12 -1.88 2.56 -7.33
N GLU A 13 -3.18 2.82 -7.39
CA GLU A 13 -4.20 1.81 -7.70
C GLU A 13 -3.80 1.02 -8.98
N PRO A 14 -3.80 -0.32 -8.92
CA PRO A 14 -3.31 -1.15 -10.00
C PRO A 14 -4.32 -1.25 -11.15
N TYR A 15 -3.81 -1.36 -12.38
CA TYR A 15 -4.61 -1.59 -13.57
C TYR A 15 -4.18 -2.86 -14.29
N VAL A 16 -5.15 -3.68 -14.69
CA VAL A 16 -4.90 -4.88 -15.49
C VAL A 16 -4.64 -4.49 -16.94
N LEU A 17 -3.63 -5.13 -17.52
CA LEU A 17 -3.20 -5.01 -18.91
C LEU A 17 -3.38 -6.36 -19.63
N PRO A 18 -3.43 -6.38 -20.97
CA PRO A 18 -3.47 -7.62 -21.74
C PRO A 18 -2.24 -8.52 -21.47
N GLY A 19 -2.48 -9.83 -21.44
CA GLY A 19 -1.44 -10.86 -21.26
C GLY A 19 -1.08 -11.15 -19.80
N ASN A 20 -2.06 -11.10 -18.89
CA ASN A 20 -1.88 -11.28 -17.44
C ASN A 20 -0.82 -10.34 -16.87
N ARG A 21 -0.88 -9.09 -17.29
CA ARG A 21 0.03 -8.06 -16.78
C ARG A 21 -0.76 -7.07 -15.98
N LEU A 22 -0.10 -6.41 -15.05
CA LEU A 22 -0.69 -5.35 -14.27
C LEU A 22 0.34 -4.26 -14.00
N ILE A 23 -0.12 -3.02 -14.03
CA ILE A 23 0.70 -1.85 -13.73
C ILE A 23 0.24 -1.27 -12.39
N ILE A 24 1.19 -1.06 -11.49
CA ILE A 24 0.99 -0.40 -10.20
C ILE A 24 1.85 0.87 -10.16
N GLY A 25 1.40 1.92 -9.47
CA GLY A 25 2.14 3.19 -9.39
C GLY A 25 1.78 4.24 -10.45
N LEU A 26 0.96 3.89 -11.46
CA LEU A 26 0.39 4.79 -12.47
C LEU A 26 1.41 5.67 -13.21
N MET A 27 1.05 6.90 -13.60
CA MET A 27 1.75 7.84 -14.51
C MET A 27 3.11 8.35 -14.03
N GLN A 28 3.66 7.84 -12.94
CA GLN A 28 4.91 8.36 -12.37
C GLN A 28 6.11 7.62 -12.95
N TYR A 29 6.82 8.33 -13.83
CA TYR A 29 8.07 7.84 -14.41
C TYR A 29 9.08 7.50 -13.31
N GLY A 30 9.61 6.27 -13.36
CA GLY A 30 10.58 5.76 -12.37
C GLY A 30 9.97 5.20 -11.08
N VAL A 31 8.64 5.20 -10.94
CA VAL A 31 7.94 4.61 -9.78
C VAL A 31 6.98 3.51 -10.22
N ALA A 32 6.35 3.65 -11.38
CA ALA A 32 5.47 2.62 -11.91
C ALA A 32 6.20 1.28 -12.09
N ALA A 33 5.57 0.20 -11.66
CA ALA A 33 6.04 -1.15 -11.87
C ALA A 33 5.04 -1.92 -12.72
N GLU A 34 5.54 -2.58 -13.76
CA GLU A 34 4.80 -3.60 -14.49
C GLU A 34 5.10 -4.96 -13.87
N ILE A 35 4.06 -5.71 -13.56
CA ILE A 35 4.14 -7.03 -12.95
C ILE A 35 3.49 -8.01 -13.91
N GLN A 36 4.22 -9.09 -14.20
CA GLN A 36 3.66 -10.26 -14.86
C GLN A 36 2.97 -11.10 -13.78
N ASP A 37 1.66 -11.27 -13.93
CA ASP A 37 0.86 -12.16 -13.11
C ASP A 37 0.84 -13.57 -13.73
N ASP A 38 0.47 -14.55 -12.91
CA ASP A 38 0.29 -15.92 -13.35
C ASP A 38 -1.06 -16.13 -14.07
N GLU A 39 -1.35 -17.37 -14.46
CA GLU A 39 -2.61 -17.72 -15.13
C GLU A 39 -3.82 -17.63 -14.20
N ASP A 40 -3.59 -17.74 -12.89
CA ASP A 40 -4.63 -17.75 -11.86
C ASP A 40 -4.98 -16.32 -11.36
N GLY A 41 -4.15 -15.33 -11.69
CA GLY A 41 -4.34 -13.93 -11.28
C GLY A 41 -3.98 -13.69 -9.81
N THR A 42 -2.98 -14.40 -9.30
CA THR A 42 -2.59 -14.38 -7.89
C THR A 42 -2.26 -12.96 -7.41
N ILE A 43 -1.46 -12.20 -8.16
CA ILE A 43 -1.05 -10.85 -7.76
C ILE A 43 -2.23 -9.88 -7.83
N ALA A 44 -3.05 -9.95 -8.89
CA ALA A 44 -4.27 -9.13 -9.00
C ALA A 44 -5.20 -9.36 -7.80
N ARG A 45 -5.37 -10.63 -7.39
CA ARG A 45 -6.17 -10.98 -6.22
C ARG A 45 -5.54 -10.47 -4.93
N LEU A 46 -4.24 -10.66 -4.75
CA LEU A 46 -3.51 -10.16 -3.58
C LEU A 46 -3.68 -8.65 -3.43
N LEU A 47 -3.42 -7.87 -4.49
CA LEU A 47 -3.56 -6.41 -4.47
C LEU A 47 -4.99 -5.96 -4.10
N THR A 48 -6.00 -6.71 -4.52
CA THR A 48 -7.41 -6.46 -4.14
C THR A 48 -7.67 -6.70 -2.64
N LEU A 49 -7.00 -7.69 -2.03
CA LEU A 49 -7.15 -7.98 -0.60
C LEU A 49 -6.42 -6.97 0.30
N LEU A 50 -5.41 -6.28 -0.24
CA LEU A 50 -4.69 -5.18 0.41
C LEU A 50 -5.51 -3.87 0.33
N ASP A 51 -6.69 -3.89 0.92
CA ASP A 51 -7.66 -2.78 0.93
C ASP A 51 -7.67 -1.97 2.25
N GLY A 52 -6.81 -2.35 3.21
CA GLY A 52 -6.76 -1.72 4.54
C GLY A 52 -7.82 -2.22 5.52
N THR A 53 -8.56 -3.29 5.18
CA THR A 53 -9.55 -3.90 6.09
C THR A 53 -9.05 -5.18 6.74
N ARG A 54 -7.92 -5.74 6.30
CA ARG A 54 -7.34 -7.01 6.75
C ARG A 54 -5.92 -6.80 7.28
N ASP A 55 -5.46 -7.67 8.19
CA ASP A 55 -4.03 -7.83 8.45
C ASP A 55 -3.41 -8.85 7.47
N VAL A 56 -2.07 -8.98 7.46
CA VAL A 56 -1.36 -9.87 6.52
C VAL A 56 -1.75 -11.34 6.70
N ALA A 57 -2.02 -11.79 7.93
CA ALA A 57 -2.41 -13.19 8.16
C ALA A 57 -3.81 -13.47 7.59
N GLN A 58 -4.74 -12.51 7.75
CA GLN A 58 -6.06 -12.56 7.13
C GLN A 58 -5.98 -12.53 5.60
N VAL A 59 -5.10 -11.70 5.03
CA VAL A 59 -4.84 -11.69 3.57
C VAL A 59 -4.35 -13.06 3.09
N CYS A 60 -3.41 -13.68 3.80
CA CYS A 60 -2.89 -15.00 3.44
C CYS A 60 -3.98 -16.08 3.49
N ALA A 61 -4.81 -16.07 4.55
CA ALA A 61 -5.92 -17.00 4.69
C ALA A 61 -6.96 -16.84 3.56
N ASP A 62 -7.35 -15.60 3.25
CA ASP A 62 -8.32 -15.30 2.19
C ASP A 62 -7.77 -15.67 0.79
N LEU A 63 -6.47 -15.48 0.56
CA LEU A 63 -5.83 -15.83 -0.71
C LEU A 63 -5.71 -17.35 -0.90
N ALA A 64 -5.44 -18.09 0.18
CA ALA A 64 -5.36 -19.55 0.15
C ALA A 64 -6.69 -20.23 -0.20
N VAL A 65 -7.83 -19.56 0.03
CA VAL A 65 -9.16 -20.07 -0.37
C VAL A 65 -9.29 -20.15 -1.89
N THR A 66 -8.71 -19.20 -2.63
CA THR A 66 -8.81 -19.15 -4.10
C THR A 66 -7.58 -19.72 -4.81
N HIS A 67 -6.41 -19.73 -4.15
CA HIS A 67 -5.14 -20.25 -4.68
C HIS A 67 -4.59 -21.36 -3.77
N PRO A 68 -5.25 -22.54 -3.72
CA PRO A 68 -4.81 -23.64 -2.87
C PRO A 68 -3.44 -24.14 -3.35
N GLY A 69 -2.43 -24.07 -2.48
CA GLY A 69 -1.06 -24.46 -2.78
C GLY A 69 -0.05 -23.31 -2.79
N LEU A 70 -0.52 -22.06 -2.73
CA LEU A 70 0.36 -20.92 -2.52
C LEU A 70 0.92 -20.93 -1.09
N ALA A 71 2.23 -20.84 -0.96
CA ALA A 71 2.89 -20.79 0.34
C ALA A 71 2.65 -19.42 1.01
N GLU A 72 2.27 -19.44 2.29
CA GLU A 72 2.07 -18.21 3.06
C GLU A 72 3.31 -17.30 3.05
N GLU A 73 4.51 -17.90 3.14
CA GLU A 73 5.77 -17.16 3.11
C GLU A 73 5.94 -16.37 1.80
N SER A 74 5.60 -16.97 0.65
CA SER A 74 5.68 -16.28 -0.64
C SER A 74 4.73 -15.09 -0.72
N VAL A 75 3.54 -15.19 -0.11
CA VAL A 75 2.60 -14.05 -0.01
C VAL A 75 3.21 -12.93 0.83
N ARG A 76 3.83 -13.28 1.97
CA ARG A 76 4.49 -12.31 2.86
C ARG A 76 5.65 -11.61 2.18
N GLU A 77 6.49 -12.36 1.46
CA GLU A 77 7.60 -11.80 0.68
C GLU A 77 7.12 -10.79 -0.37
N VAL A 78 6.04 -11.10 -1.10
CA VAL A 78 5.46 -10.16 -2.08
C VAL A 78 4.91 -8.91 -1.38
N VAL A 79 4.19 -9.08 -0.26
CA VAL A 79 3.68 -7.93 0.51
C VAL A 79 4.83 -7.05 1.00
N ASP A 80 5.91 -7.64 1.52
CA ASP A 80 7.08 -6.91 1.99
C ASP A 80 7.78 -6.16 0.84
N GLN A 81 7.90 -6.78 -0.35
CA GLN A 81 8.43 -6.09 -1.54
C GLN A 81 7.57 -4.89 -1.95
N LEU A 82 6.23 -5.02 -1.92
CA LEU A 82 5.31 -3.91 -2.22
C LEU A 82 5.42 -2.78 -1.19
N ILE A 83 5.68 -3.12 0.09
CA ILE A 83 5.94 -2.16 1.16
C ILE A 83 7.26 -1.44 0.91
N GLU A 84 8.33 -2.17 0.59
CA GLU A 84 9.67 -1.64 0.34
C GLU A 84 9.72 -0.73 -0.89
N GLN A 85 8.91 -1.01 -1.90
CA GLN A 85 8.74 -0.17 -3.08
C GLN A 85 7.83 1.05 -2.83
N GLY A 86 7.21 1.13 -1.65
CA GLY A 86 6.41 2.28 -1.25
C GLY A 86 4.98 2.28 -1.80
N PHE A 87 4.48 1.16 -2.30
CA PHE A 87 3.10 1.06 -2.82
C PHE A 87 2.05 0.90 -1.74
N ILE A 88 2.43 0.37 -0.58
CA ILE A 88 1.52 0.05 0.51
C ILE A 88 1.64 1.07 1.64
N GLU A 89 0.50 1.46 2.21
CA GLU A 89 0.38 2.24 3.44
C GLU A 89 -0.40 1.47 4.51
N ASP A 90 -0.22 1.81 5.78
CA ASP A 90 -1.04 1.25 6.86
C ASP A 90 -2.30 2.10 7.09
N ALA A 91 -3.46 1.54 6.74
CA ALA A 91 -4.75 2.20 6.89
C ALA A 91 -5.19 2.36 8.36
N ALA A 92 -4.60 1.58 9.28
CA ALA A 92 -4.84 1.67 10.71
C ALA A 92 -3.74 2.43 11.46
N ALA A 93 -2.83 3.10 10.75
CA ALA A 93 -1.81 3.93 11.38
C ALA A 93 -2.45 4.98 12.30
N PRO A 94 -2.01 5.09 13.56
CA PRO A 94 -2.55 6.09 14.48
C PRO A 94 -2.21 7.51 14.00
N LEU A 95 -3.04 8.46 14.41
CA LEU A 95 -2.69 9.87 14.24
C LEU A 95 -1.41 10.18 15.03
N PRO A 96 -0.48 10.95 14.45
CA PRO A 96 0.72 11.39 15.15
C PRO A 96 0.38 12.16 16.43
N GLU A 97 1.28 12.14 17.42
CA GLU A 97 1.12 12.94 18.63
C GLU A 97 0.88 14.42 18.28
N GLY A 98 -0.19 14.98 18.85
CA GLY A 98 -0.64 16.35 18.61
C GLY A 98 -1.55 16.54 17.40
N PHE A 99 -1.77 15.51 16.56
CA PHE A 99 -2.74 15.57 15.46
C PHE A 99 -4.14 15.19 15.94
N THR A 100 -5.11 16.04 15.61
CA THR A 100 -6.53 15.77 15.81
C THR A 100 -7.18 15.18 14.55
N ALA A 101 -8.39 14.65 14.69
CA ALA A 101 -9.19 14.25 13.52
C ALA A 101 -9.48 15.44 12.57
N GLY A 102 -9.59 16.66 13.12
CA GLY A 102 -9.72 17.88 12.32
C GLY A 102 -8.48 18.18 11.49
N ASP A 103 -7.29 17.95 12.04
CA ASP A 103 -6.02 18.08 11.30
C ASP A 103 -5.93 17.05 10.18
N ALA A 104 -6.31 15.80 10.46
CA ALA A 104 -6.34 14.74 9.45
C ALA A 104 -7.25 15.11 8.27
N ALA A 105 -8.45 15.64 8.54
CA ALA A 105 -9.37 16.12 7.51
C ALA A 105 -8.81 17.34 6.75
N ARG A 106 -8.23 18.30 7.48
CA ARG A 106 -7.62 19.52 6.89
C ARG A 106 -6.47 19.19 5.94
N TYR A 107 -5.63 18.22 6.30
CA TYR A 107 -4.44 17.86 5.54
C TYR A 107 -4.63 16.66 4.60
N ASP A 108 -5.86 16.17 4.41
CA ASP A 108 -6.12 15.00 3.56
C ASP A 108 -5.59 15.16 2.13
N ARG A 109 -5.78 16.34 1.52
CA ARG A 109 -5.22 16.63 0.18
C ARG A 109 -3.69 16.64 0.16
N ALA A 110 -3.06 17.17 1.21
CA ALA A 110 -1.61 17.16 1.33
C ALA A 110 -1.10 15.72 1.51
N ARG A 111 -1.79 14.92 2.31
CA ARG A 111 -1.52 13.48 2.47
C ARG A 111 -1.59 12.74 1.14
N HIS A 112 -2.64 12.99 0.34
CA HIS A 112 -2.77 12.43 -1.01
C HIS A 112 -1.64 12.86 -1.95
N PHE A 113 -1.19 14.11 -1.87
CA PHE A 113 -0.04 14.57 -2.64
C PHE A 113 1.25 13.87 -2.21
N TYR A 114 1.51 13.75 -0.89
CA TYR A 114 2.69 13.06 -0.40
C TYR A 114 2.68 11.57 -0.70
N SER A 115 1.52 10.90 -0.60
CA SER A 115 1.44 9.48 -0.96
C SER A 115 1.80 9.23 -2.41
N TRP A 116 1.57 10.22 -3.29
CA TRP A 116 1.95 10.15 -4.71
C TRP A 116 3.46 10.30 -4.89
N ILE A 117 4.08 11.33 -4.32
CA ILE A 117 5.49 11.63 -4.62
C ILE A 117 6.51 10.91 -3.72
N ASP A 118 6.07 10.42 -2.57
CA ASP A 118 6.93 9.79 -1.56
C ASP A 118 6.85 8.27 -1.62
N THR A 119 7.86 7.68 -2.25
CA THR A 119 8.04 6.23 -2.34
C THR A 119 8.79 5.66 -1.13
N THR A 120 9.19 6.48 -0.17
CA THR A 120 9.83 5.98 1.05
C THR A 120 8.84 5.09 1.81
N PRO A 121 9.19 3.85 2.19
CA PRO A 121 8.37 3.06 3.10
C PRO A 121 8.19 3.81 4.42
N ARG A 122 6.94 4.03 4.84
CA ARG A 122 6.62 4.72 6.09
C ARG A 122 5.74 3.89 7.02
N GLN A 123 5.94 4.08 8.32
CA GLN A 123 5.09 3.48 9.37
C GLN A 123 3.70 4.13 9.38
N SER A 124 3.62 5.41 9.03
CA SER A 124 2.37 6.16 9.01
C SER A 124 2.26 7.02 7.74
N PRO A 125 1.08 7.07 7.10
CA PRO A 125 0.84 7.98 5.98
C PRO A 125 0.85 9.46 6.42
N TYR A 126 0.79 9.75 7.73
CA TYR A 126 0.82 11.09 8.28
C TYR A 126 2.23 11.63 8.54
N ASP A 127 3.26 10.77 8.44
CA ASP A 127 4.66 11.12 8.77
C ASP A 127 5.17 12.37 8.04
N PRO A 128 4.96 12.56 6.71
CA PRO A 128 5.42 13.77 6.03
C PRO A 128 4.80 15.04 6.60
N GLN A 129 3.47 15.05 6.76
CA GLN A 129 2.73 16.21 7.28
C GLN A 129 3.09 16.50 8.74
N ALA A 130 3.28 15.47 9.57
CA ALA A 130 3.70 15.64 10.96
C ALA A 130 5.09 16.27 11.08
N ARG A 131 6.03 15.89 10.21
CA ARG A 131 7.38 16.50 10.17
C ARG A 131 7.32 17.96 9.78
N ILE A 132 6.48 18.32 8.81
CA ILE A 132 6.29 19.72 8.39
C ILE A 132 5.65 20.54 9.52
N GLY A 133 4.61 20.01 10.18
CA GLY A 133 3.94 20.71 11.29
C GLY A 133 4.83 20.96 12.51
N ARG A 134 5.88 20.17 12.71
CA ARG A 134 6.87 20.34 13.79
C ARG A 134 8.07 21.21 13.39
N ALA A 135 8.21 21.53 12.11
CA ALA A 135 9.32 22.35 11.63
C ALA A 135 9.17 23.81 12.08
N ARG A 136 10.31 24.49 12.25
CA ARG A 136 10.41 25.94 12.43
C ARG A 136 11.11 26.50 11.20
N VAL A 137 10.48 27.47 10.55
CA VAL A 137 10.99 28.14 9.33
C VAL A 137 11.29 29.59 9.68
#